data_AF-A0A2G4IRQ7-F1
#
_entry.id   AF-A0A2G4IRQ7-F1
#
_cell.length_a   1.000
_cell.length_b   1.000
_cell.length_c   1.000
_cell.angle_alpha   90.00
_cell.angle_beta   90.00
_cell.angle_gamma   90.00
#
_symmetry.space_group_name_H-M   'P 1'
#
loop_
_entity.id
_entity.type
_entity.pdbx_description
1 polymer ?
#
loop_
_entity_poly.entity_id
_entity_poly.type
_entity_poly.pdbx_seq_one_letter_code
_entity_poly.pdbx_strand_id
1 'polypeptide(L)'
;MRFVVSTLTALLLAHAGVQAVELDVTPAEVALREQGHGWILVNSAGMTLYTFVDDQKFADPACVEKCAITWPPLLANETAKPDGDWTLVIRGTGSRQWAFRGKPLYTYSRDVLSGDMNGDELLQKWYVAIKPIPTPPAFMTLKMPAGYLLVDQKKMTLYTSQSDRNATSACEGSCAKTWKPVEAWALAESTSSAWSITTRKDGVRQWVFKGQPLYRFAGDFSPGEMTGEGNKGWRAVVLEPPLPRPAWVTYQKSDGGELMADAAGHTLYAHDLSKPRLGIANSGRDMETPHLWAPVLAKSEDKPIGQWSMVTRENGDRQWAYKGMPLYTNIRDQEPGALNGMRATDRVWRTIMKSGQSMAGTQN
;
A
#
# COMPACT_ATOMS: atom_id res chain seq x y z
N MET A 1 10.96 25.89 -79.76
CA MET A 1 11.36 25.51 -78.39
C MET A 1 10.15 25.62 -77.48
N ARG A 2 9.60 24.48 -77.03
CA ARG A 2 8.50 24.42 -76.06
C ARG A 2 9.10 24.36 -74.66
N PHE A 3 8.78 25.32 -73.79
CA PHE A 3 9.11 25.27 -72.37
C PHE A 3 7.98 24.59 -71.61
N VAL A 4 8.32 23.55 -70.86
CA VAL A 4 7.42 22.87 -69.92
C VAL A 4 7.57 23.54 -68.56
N VAL A 5 6.47 24.07 -68.01
CA VAL A 5 6.39 24.60 -66.64
C VAL A 5 6.03 23.43 -65.72
N SER A 6 6.93 23.08 -64.80
CA SER A 6 6.71 22.05 -63.79
C SER A 6 6.25 22.70 -62.47
N THR A 7 5.04 22.41 -62.04
CA THR A 7 4.48 22.85 -60.75
C THR A 7 5.02 21.97 -59.61
N LEU A 8 5.73 22.57 -58.65
CA LEU A 8 6.15 21.90 -57.42
C LEU A 8 5.01 21.97 -56.38
N THR A 9 4.46 20.81 -56.02
CA THR A 9 3.49 20.68 -54.93
C THR A 9 4.24 20.53 -53.60
N ALA A 10 4.07 21.47 -52.67
CA ALA A 10 4.66 21.38 -51.33
C ALA A 10 3.82 20.43 -50.45
N LEU A 11 4.43 19.33 -50.00
CA LEU A 11 3.83 18.36 -49.09
C LEU A 11 4.05 18.83 -47.63
N LEU A 12 2.98 19.28 -46.97
CA LEU A 12 3.00 19.56 -45.52
C LEU A 12 3.09 18.23 -44.75
N LEU A 13 4.26 17.95 -44.17
CA LEU A 13 4.44 16.89 -43.19
C LEU A 13 3.84 17.32 -41.85
N ALA A 14 2.64 16.83 -41.55
CA ALA A 14 2.05 16.89 -40.22
C ALA A 14 2.94 16.11 -39.25
N HIS A 15 3.63 16.83 -38.36
CA HIS A 15 4.36 16.22 -37.26
C HIS A 15 3.33 15.75 -36.23
N ALA A 16 2.98 14.47 -36.26
CA ALA A 16 2.32 13.82 -35.14
C ALA A 16 3.31 13.86 -33.96
N GLY A 17 3.09 14.78 -33.02
CA GLY A 17 3.85 14.84 -31.78
C GLY A 17 3.63 13.54 -31.00
N VAL A 18 4.63 12.67 -31.01
CA VAL A 18 4.71 11.56 -30.06
C VAL A 18 4.96 12.20 -28.70
N GLN A 19 3.95 12.25 -27.85
CA GLN A 19 4.15 12.57 -26.44
C GLN A 19 5.05 11.48 -25.87
N ALA A 20 6.25 11.86 -25.43
CA ALA A 20 7.11 10.98 -24.68
C ALA A 20 6.37 10.62 -23.39
N VAL A 21 5.90 9.37 -23.30
CA VAL A 21 5.54 8.78 -22.02
C VAL A 21 6.86 8.70 -21.25
N GLU A 22 7.01 9.54 -20.24
CA GLU A 22 8.10 9.44 -19.29
C GLU A 22 7.95 8.06 -18.63
N LEU A 23 8.72 7.09 -19.12
CA LEU A 23 8.75 5.75 -18.53
C LEU A 23 9.19 5.95 -17.09
N ASP A 24 8.41 5.48 -16.13
CA ASP A 24 8.79 5.43 -14.72
C ASP A 24 10.04 4.54 -14.59
N VAL A 25 11.23 5.11 -14.81
CA VAL A 25 12.48 4.35 -14.84
C VAL A 25 12.77 3.85 -13.42
N THR A 26 12.85 2.54 -13.30
CA THR A 26 13.28 1.84 -12.09
C THR A 26 14.49 0.98 -12.43
N PRO A 27 15.39 0.70 -11.47
CA PRO A 27 16.45 -0.27 -11.66
C PRO A 27 15.90 -1.62 -12.15
N ALA A 28 16.71 -2.38 -12.89
CA ALA A 28 16.29 -3.67 -13.43
C ALA A 28 15.84 -4.68 -12.33
N GLU A 29 16.37 -4.55 -11.12
CA GLU A 29 16.01 -5.37 -9.97
C GLU A 29 14.69 -4.94 -9.30
N VAL A 30 14.09 -3.82 -9.72
CA VAL A 30 12.89 -3.23 -9.13
C VAL A 30 11.77 -3.18 -10.16
N ALA A 31 10.55 -3.44 -9.71
CA ALA A 31 9.33 -3.15 -10.44
C ALA A 31 8.36 -2.36 -9.56
N LEU A 32 7.34 -1.79 -10.20
CA LEU A 32 6.25 -1.09 -9.52
C LEU A 32 5.00 -1.97 -9.47
N ARG A 33 4.33 -1.98 -8.31
CA ARG A 33 3.00 -2.58 -8.16
C ARG A 33 2.02 -1.50 -7.72
N GLU A 34 0.87 -1.40 -8.41
CA GLU A 34 -0.19 -0.46 -8.02
C GLU A 34 -0.77 -0.84 -6.65
N GLN A 35 -0.96 0.17 -5.79
CA GLN A 35 -1.72 0.02 -4.55
C GLN A 35 -2.54 1.29 -4.30
N GLY A 36 -3.86 1.17 -4.45
CA GLY A 36 -4.76 2.32 -4.49
C GLY A 36 -4.42 3.27 -5.63
N HIS A 37 -4.25 4.57 -5.33
CA HIS A 37 -3.78 5.53 -6.33
C HIS A 37 -2.25 5.69 -6.36
N GLY A 38 -1.50 4.97 -5.53
CA GLY A 38 -0.05 5.03 -5.42
C GLY A 38 0.67 3.79 -5.96
N TRP A 39 1.98 3.74 -5.72
CA TRP A 39 2.86 2.67 -6.16
C TRP A 39 3.72 2.18 -5.00
N ILE A 40 3.86 0.88 -4.89
CA ILE A 40 4.87 0.27 -4.03
C ILE A 40 5.99 -0.31 -4.87
N LEU A 41 7.16 -0.39 -4.25
CA LEU A 41 8.34 -1.00 -4.84
C LEU A 41 8.32 -2.51 -4.55
N VAL A 42 8.51 -3.30 -5.59
CA VAL A 42 8.73 -4.75 -5.49
C VAL A 42 10.04 -5.09 -6.19
N ASN A 43 10.67 -6.21 -5.85
CA ASN A 43 11.80 -6.69 -6.64
C ASN A 43 11.32 -7.29 -7.97
N SER A 44 12.25 -7.69 -8.84
CA SER A 44 11.95 -8.31 -10.15
C SER A 44 11.14 -9.61 -10.06
N ALA A 45 11.09 -10.27 -8.89
CA ALA A 45 10.26 -11.44 -8.62
C ALA A 45 8.87 -11.09 -8.05
N GLY A 46 8.56 -9.81 -7.84
CA GLY A 46 7.30 -9.33 -7.27
C GLY A 46 7.23 -9.33 -5.73
N MET A 47 8.35 -9.62 -5.06
CA MET A 47 8.45 -9.55 -3.59
C MET A 47 8.47 -8.10 -3.14
N THR A 48 7.69 -7.79 -2.09
CA THR A 48 7.59 -6.43 -1.56
C THR A 48 8.93 -5.95 -1.02
N LEU A 49 9.28 -4.70 -1.34
CA LEU A 49 10.46 -4.03 -0.80
C LEU A 49 10.07 -3.19 0.40
N TYR A 50 10.99 -3.04 1.36
CA TYR A 50 10.78 -2.35 2.62
C TYR A 50 11.90 -1.35 2.90
N THR A 51 11.57 -0.35 3.72
CA THR A 51 12.51 0.57 4.34
C THR A 51 12.52 0.38 5.85
N PHE A 52 13.66 0.66 6.47
CA PHE A 52 13.86 0.58 7.91
C PHE A 52 13.92 1.99 8.53
N VAL A 53 13.22 2.18 9.65
CA VAL A 53 13.17 3.48 10.35
C VAL A 53 14.57 3.90 10.81
N ASP A 54 15.33 2.98 11.38
CA ASP A 54 16.64 3.28 12.00
C ASP A 54 17.74 3.55 10.96
N ASP A 55 17.52 3.27 9.67
CA ASP A 55 18.49 3.63 8.63
C ASP A 55 18.56 5.15 8.46
N GLN A 56 19.75 5.72 8.42
CA GLN A 56 19.89 7.13 8.06
C GLN A 56 19.90 7.29 6.53
N LYS A 57 19.38 8.42 6.03
CA LYS A 57 19.40 8.69 4.59
C LYS A 57 20.85 8.88 4.14
N PHE A 58 21.21 8.26 3.01
CA PHE A 58 22.53 8.35 2.37
C PHE A 58 23.67 7.87 3.27
N ALA A 59 23.37 7.02 4.25
CA ALA A 59 24.35 6.44 5.16
C ALA A 59 24.41 4.92 5.00
N ASP A 60 25.38 4.32 5.68
CA ASP A 60 25.49 2.87 5.75
C ASP A 60 24.23 2.26 6.40
N PRO A 61 23.76 1.11 5.89
CA PRO A 61 22.62 0.41 6.45
C PRO A 61 22.79 0.03 7.93
N ALA A 62 21.80 0.37 8.77
CA ALA A 62 21.75 -0.06 10.17
C ALA A 62 21.39 -1.56 10.30
N CYS A 63 20.59 -2.08 9.37
CA CYS A 63 20.25 -3.51 9.34
C CYS A 63 21.39 -4.34 8.70
N VAL A 64 22.25 -4.92 9.53
CA VAL A 64 23.38 -5.78 9.17
C VAL A 64 23.33 -7.14 9.89
N GLU A 65 24.21 -8.07 9.48
CA GLU A 65 24.37 -9.40 10.09
C GLU A 65 23.03 -10.15 10.28
N LYS A 66 22.68 -10.51 11.52
CA LYS A 66 21.44 -11.23 11.85
C LYS A 66 20.18 -10.49 11.37
N CYS A 67 20.20 -9.16 11.37
CA CYS A 67 19.10 -8.38 10.84
C CYS A 67 18.95 -8.65 9.34
N ALA A 68 20.06 -8.65 8.59
CA ALA A 68 20.08 -8.87 7.14
C ALA A 68 19.73 -10.32 6.73
N ILE A 69 19.72 -11.28 7.67
CA ILE A 69 19.18 -12.63 7.41
C ILE A 69 17.64 -12.58 7.39
N THR A 70 17.03 -11.82 8.29
CA THR A 70 15.56 -11.66 8.37
C THR A 70 15.04 -10.67 7.34
N TRP A 71 15.86 -9.66 7.02
CA TRP A 71 15.57 -8.60 6.07
C TRP A 71 16.67 -8.57 5.02
N PRO A 72 16.64 -9.49 4.04
CA PRO A 72 17.69 -9.55 3.02
C PRO A 72 17.77 -8.23 2.24
N PRO A 73 18.99 -7.67 2.03
CA PRO A 73 19.14 -6.43 1.27
C PRO A 73 18.84 -6.67 -0.21
N LEU A 74 18.22 -5.67 -0.85
CA LEU A 74 18.10 -5.64 -2.31
C LEU A 74 19.46 -5.27 -2.90
N LEU A 75 20.26 -6.28 -3.22
CA LEU A 75 21.58 -6.07 -3.80
C LEU A 75 21.48 -5.48 -5.20
N ALA A 76 22.38 -4.55 -5.49
CA ALA A 76 22.57 -3.99 -6.82
C ALA A 76 23.68 -4.77 -7.53
N ASN A 77 23.48 -5.07 -8.81
CA ASN A 77 24.52 -5.66 -9.66
C ASN A 77 25.76 -4.73 -9.75
N GLU A 78 26.91 -5.22 -10.23
CA GLU A 78 28.18 -4.45 -10.32
C GLU A 78 28.19 -3.34 -11.39
N THR A 79 27.28 -3.37 -12.35
CA THR A 79 27.16 -2.36 -13.41
C THR A 79 26.08 -1.32 -13.13
N ALA A 80 25.39 -1.44 -11.98
CA ALA A 80 24.33 -0.57 -11.55
C ALA A 80 24.80 0.88 -11.47
N LYS A 81 23.99 1.79 -12.01
CA LYS A 81 24.25 3.23 -12.00
C LYS A 81 23.11 3.92 -11.25
N PRO A 82 23.41 4.74 -10.22
CA PRO A 82 22.39 5.54 -9.57
C PRO A 82 21.83 6.58 -10.55
N ASP A 83 20.54 6.90 -10.41
CA ASP A 83 19.84 7.90 -11.22
C ASP A 83 18.62 8.44 -10.47
N GLY A 84 18.44 9.76 -10.50
CA GLY A 84 17.36 10.45 -9.79
C GLY A 84 17.24 10.05 -8.30
N ASP A 85 16.09 9.52 -7.92
CA ASP A 85 15.80 9.04 -6.55
C ASP A 85 16.52 7.71 -6.21
N TRP A 86 17.13 7.03 -7.18
CA TRP A 86 17.84 5.76 -6.98
C TRP A 86 19.30 5.97 -6.68
N THR A 87 19.73 5.47 -5.53
CA THR A 87 21.10 5.59 -5.01
C THR A 87 21.67 4.22 -4.67
N LEU A 88 22.99 4.14 -4.55
CA LEU A 88 23.67 2.93 -4.12
C LEU A 88 24.31 3.18 -2.76
N VAL A 89 24.08 2.27 -1.82
CA VAL A 89 24.81 2.22 -0.55
C VAL A 89 25.76 1.03 -0.56
N ILE A 90 26.95 1.22 0.02
CA ILE A 90 27.94 0.15 0.16
C ILE A 90 27.74 -0.48 1.54
N ARG A 91 27.64 -1.81 1.56
CA ARG A 91 27.52 -2.60 2.79
C ARG A 91 28.88 -3.16 3.15
N GLY A 92 29.33 -2.91 4.39
CA GLY A 92 30.47 -3.60 5.01
C GLY A 92 31.62 -3.90 4.05
N THR A 93 31.86 -5.19 3.77
CA THR A 93 32.97 -5.70 2.93
C THR A 93 32.85 -5.41 1.42
N GLY A 94 31.93 -4.54 0.98
CA GLY A 94 31.93 -3.96 -0.37
C GLY A 94 30.73 -4.28 -1.26
N SER A 95 29.74 -5.05 -0.80
CA SER A 95 28.54 -5.32 -1.62
C SER A 95 27.67 -4.07 -1.74
N ARG A 96 27.06 -3.88 -2.92
CA ARG A 96 26.23 -2.70 -3.20
C ARG A 96 24.77 -3.05 -3.03
N GLN A 97 24.01 -2.16 -2.41
CA GLN A 97 22.58 -2.30 -2.19
C GLN A 97 21.86 -1.09 -2.78
N TRP A 98 20.72 -1.36 -3.41
CA TRP A 98 19.83 -0.31 -3.88
C TRP A 98 19.19 0.44 -2.71
N ALA A 99 19.23 1.75 -2.79
CA ALA A 99 18.53 2.65 -1.89
C ALA A 99 17.62 3.58 -2.70
N PHE A 100 16.42 3.81 -2.19
CA PHE A 100 15.46 4.74 -2.78
C PHE A 100 15.34 5.97 -1.88
N ARG A 101 15.59 7.16 -2.42
CA ARG A 101 15.64 8.44 -1.70
C ARG A 101 16.58 8.41 -0.49
N GLY A 102 17.71 7.74 -0.69
CA GLY A 102 18.74 7.55 0.31
C GLY A 102 18.43 6.51 1.39
N LYS A 103 17.26 5.85 1.38
CA LYS A 103 16.94 4.76 2.31
C LYS A 103 17.26 3.39 1.67
N PRO A 104 18.07 2.53 2.32
CA PRO A 104 18.33 1.18 1.83
C PRO A 104 17.06 0.34 1.70
N LEU A 105 16.99 -0.49 0.65
CA LEU A 105 15.83 -1.35 0.37
C LEU A 105 16.08 -2.80 0.73
N TYR A 106 15.08 -3.45 1.31
CA TYR A 106 15.14 -4.84 1.78
C TYR A 106 13.95 -5.65 1.30
N THR A 107 14.11 -6.95 1.14
CA THR A 107 13.00 -7.91 1.17
C THR A 107 12.80 -8.43 2.58
N TYR A 108 11.71 -9.16 2.83
CA TYR A 108 11.45 -9.79 4.12
C TYR A 108 11.46 -11.32 3.99
N SER A 109 12.19 -12.02 4.87
CA SER A 109 12.38 -13.47 4.76
C SER A 109 11.12 -14.29 5.01
N ARG A 110 10.04 -13.68 5.53
CA ARG A 110 8.74 -14.34 5.68
C ARG A 110 7.71 -13.93 4.64
N ASP A 111 8.10 -13.12 3.66
CA ASP A 111 7.33 -13.01 2.43
C ASP A 111 7.73 -14.18 1.55
N VAL A 112 6.76 -14.98 1.12
CA VAL A 112 6.97 -16.20 0.33
C VAL A 112 6.39 -16.03 -1.07
N LEU A 113 5.26 -15.33 -1.17
CA LEU A 113 4.54 -15.13 -2.42
C LEU A 113 4.61 -13.67 -2.86
N SER A 114 4.63 -13.46 -4.18
CA SER A 114 4.41 -12.13 -4.75
C SER A 114 3.07 -11.59 -4.26
N GLY A 115 3.09 -10.41 -3.64
CA GLY A 115 1.92 -9.84 -2.98
C GLY A 115 2.08 -9.67 -1.48
N ASP A 116 2.88 -10.55 -0.85
CA ASP A 116 3.06 -10.57 0.60
C ASP A 116 3.66 -9.25 1.10
N MET A 117 3.08 -8.72 2.17
CA MET A 117 3.57 -7.55 2.90
C MET A 117 3.70 -7.86 4.40
N ASN A 118 4.15 -9.08 4.76
CA ASN A 118 4.12 -9.55 6.14
C ASN A 118 5.07 -8.77 7.05
N GLY A 119 6.03 -8.05 6.47
CA GLY A 119 6.98 -7.20 7.17
C GLY A 119 6.43 -5.81 7.53
N ASP A 120 5.31 -5.41 6.94
CA ASP A 120 4.81 -4.04 7.13
C ASP A 120 4.40 -3.76 8.57
N GLU A 121 4.78 -2.60 9.06
CA GLU A 121 4.64 -2.13 10.44
C GLU A 121 5.24 -3.07 11.51
N LEU A 122 6.08 -4.03 11.12
CA LEU A 122 6.66 -4.97 12.07
C LEU A 122 7.54 -4.20 13.06
N LEU A 123 7.22 -4.36 14.35
CA LEU A 123 7.84 -3.62 15.45
C LEU A 123 7.77 -2.09 15.31
N GLN A 124 6.88 -1.57 14.46
CA GLN A 124 6.82 -0.14 14.09
C GLN A 124 8.14 0.42 13.53
N LYS A 125 8.98 -0.46 12.97
CA LYS A 125 10.28 -0.07 12.40
C LYS A 125 10.41 -0.36 10.92
N TRP A 126 9.55 -1.21 10.38
CA TRP A 126 9.61 -1.65 8.99
C TRP A 126 8.36 -1.19 8.27
N TYR A 127 8.55 -0.60 7.09
CA TYR A 127 7.46 -0.08 6.29
C TYR A 127 7.67 -0.45 4.83
N VAL A 128 6.59 -0.82 4.14
CA VAL A 128 6.61 -1.03 2.69
C VAL A 128 7.24 0.19 2.02
N ALA A 129 8.20 -0.06 1.14
CA ALA A 129 8.86 0.96 0.35
C ALA A 129 7.88 1.43 -0.74
N ILE A 130 7.42 2.66 -0.58
CA ILE A 130 6.50 3.32 -1.49
C ILE A 130 7.26 4.21 -2.47
N LYS A 131 6.76 4.31 -3.70
CA LYS A 131 7.12 5.40 -4.61
C LYS A 131 6.00 6.44 -4.51
N PRO A 132 6.12 7.43 -3.60
CA PRO A 132 5.08 8.43 -3.47
C PRO A 132 5.06 9.29 -4.74
N ILE A 133 3.86 9.65 -5.16
CA ILE A 133 3.68 10.44 -6.37
C ILE A 133 4.19 11.85 -6.10
N PRO A 134 5.16 12.38 -6.89
CA PRO A 134 5.61 13.75 -6.76
C PRO A 134 4.40 14.67 -6.80
N THR A 135 4.12 15.31 -5.67
CA THR A 135 2.88 16.05 -5.45
C THR A 135 3.20 17.55 -5.55
N PRO A 136 2.50 18.32 -6.39
CA PRO A 136 2.70 19.76 -6.51
C PRO A 136 2.63 20.46 -5.14
N PRO A 137 3.36 21.58 -4.93
CA PRO A 137 3.38 22.31 -3.64
C PRO A 137 2.00 22.78 -3.14
N ALA A 138 1.00 22.82 -4.03
CA ALA A 138 -0.39 23.14 -3.69
C ALA A 138 -1.10 22.07 -2.85
N PHE A 139 -0.50 20.87 -2.72
CA PHE A 139 -1.12 19.72 -2.10
C PHE A 139 -0.22 19.12 -1.03
N MET A 140 -0.85 18.39 -0.11
CA MET A 140 -0.20 17.68 0.98
C MET A 140 -0.81 16.28 1.09
N THR A 141 -0.19 15.44 1.93
CA THR A 141 -0.77 14.18 2.36
C THR A 141 -1.22 14.26 3.81
N LEU A 142 -2.36 13.63 4.12
CA LEU A 142 -2.88 13.51 5.48
C LEU A 142 -3.08 12.04 5.83
N LYS A 143 -2.38 11.56 6.88
CA LYS A 143 -2.55 10.18 7.37
C LYS A 143 -3.89 10.05 8.09
N MET A 144 -4.74 9.16 7.60
CA MET A 144 -6.06 8.82 8.15
C MET A 144 -6.19 7.30 8.31
N PRO A 145 -7.20 6.80 9.07
CA PRO A 145 -7.51 5.37 9.10
C PRO A 145 -7.83 4.79 7.71
N ALA A 146 -8.35 5.63 6.81
CA ALA A 146 -8.61 5.29 5.41
C ALA A 146 -7.38 5.41 4.50
N GLY A 147 -6.17 5.58 5.06
CA GLY A 147 -4.93 5.70 4.31
C GLY A 147 -4.39 7.14 4.24
N TYR A 148 -3.43 7.41 3.37
CA TYR A 148 -2.94 8.77 3.13
C TYR A 148 -3.82 9.45 2.08
N LEU A 149 -4.58 10.45 2.53
CA LEU A 149 -5.40 11.28 1.68
C LEU A 149 -4.56 12.33 0.98
N LEU A 150 -4.86 12.60 -0.29
CA LEU A 150 -4.44 13.82 -0.94
C LEU A 150 -5.36 14.96 -0.48
N VAL A 151 -4.74 15.99 0.09
CA VAL A 151 -5.44 17.16 0.63
C VAL A 151 -4.85 18.46 0.07
N ASP A 152 -5.61 19.55 0.13
CA ASP A 152 -5.05 20.87 -0.13
C ASP A 152 -4.19 21.39 1.04
N GLN A 153 -3.61 22.59 0.90
CA GLN A 153 -2.80 23.20 1.96
C GLN A 153 -3.57 23.49 3.26
N LYS A 154 -4.91 23.50 3.23
CA LYS A 154 -5.78 23.62 4.41
C LYS A 154 -6.17 22.27 4.98
N LYS A 155 -5.61 21.18 4.46
CA LYS A 155 -5.89 19.78 4.81
C LYS A 155 -7.33 19.36 4.46
N MET A 156 -7.98 20.04 3.51
CA MET A 156 -9.29 19.63 3.00
C MET A 156 -9.12 18.49 2.00
N THR A 157 -9.95 17.45 2.10
CA THR A 157 -9.91 16.26 1.23
C THR A 157 -10.18 16.62 -0.22
N LEU A 158 -9.37 16.06 -1.12
CA LEU A 158 -9.58 16.18 -2.56
C LEU A 158 -10.29 14.95 -3.12
N TYR A 159 -11.13 15.19 -4.12
CA TYR A 159 -12.01 14.22 -4.73
C TYR A 159 -11.87 14.17 -6.24
N THR A 160 -12.21 13.01 -6.80
CA THR A 160 -12.46 12.81 -8.22
C THR A 160 -13.88 12.32 -8.46
N SER A 161 -14.36 12.49 -9.69
CA SER A 161 -15.67 12.02 -10.12
C SER A 161 -15.54 10.87 -11.11
N GLN A 162 -16.28 9.78 -10.89
CA GLN A 162 -16.38 8.68 -11.85
C GLN A 162 -17.04 9.07 -13.18
N SER A 163 -17.78 10.18 -13.21
CA SER A 163 -18.40 10.73 -14.42
C SER A 163 -17.40 11.49 -15.30
N ASP A 164 -16.23 11.86 -14.79
CA ASP A 164 -15.23 12.59 -15.55
C ASP A 164 -14.46 11.65 -16.51
N ARG A 165 -14.03 12.20 -17.64
CA ARG A 165 -13.37 11.45 -18.72
C ARG A 165 -12.27 12.29 -19.35
N ASN A 166 -11.13 11.66 -19.68
CA ASN A 166 -10.05 12.27 -20.44
C ASN A 166 -9.65 13.67 -19.92
N ALA A 167 -9.37 13.78 -18.62
CA ALA A 167 -9.03 15.05 -17.98
C ALA A 167 -10.09 16.18 -18.14
N THR A 168 -11.34 15.81 -18.43
CA THR A 168 -12.45 16.75 -18.64
C THR A 168 -13.54 16.53 -17.61
N SER A 169 -13.96 17.63 -16.98
CA SER A 169 -15.03 17.67 -15.99
C SER A 169 -16.40 17.49 -16.63
N ALA A 170 -17.21 16.57 -16.08
CA ALA A 170 -18.66 16.51 -16.30
C ALA A 170 -19.44 17.37 -15.28
N CYS A 171 -18.76 17.89 -14.25
CA CYS A 171 -19.35 18.68 -13.18
C CYS A 171 -19.33 20.17 -13.49
N GLU A 172 -20.40 20.69 -14.07
CA GLU A 172 -20.54 22.11 -14.45
C GLU A 172 -21.70 22.80 -13.72
N GLY A 173 -21.71 24.13 -13.74
CA GLY A 173 -22.82 24.94 -13.22
C GLY A 173 -23.12 24.70 -11.74
N SER A 174 -24.34 24.24 -11.41
CA SER A 174 -24.73 23.97 -10.02
C SER A 174 -23.91 22.85 -9.39
N CYS A 175 -23.43 21.87 -10.17
CA CYS A 175 -22.55 20.83 -9.66
C CYS A 175 -21.26 21.44 -9.08
N ALA A 176 -20.66 22.39 -9.80
CA ALA A 176 -19.41 23.05 -9.41
C ALA A 176 -19.54 23.93 -8.16
N LYS A 177 -20.77 24.26 -7.73
CA LYS A 177 -21.01 24.96 -6.45
C LYS A 177 -20.85 24.02 -5.25
N THR A 178 -21.26 22.76 -5.41
CA THR A 178 -21.15 21.71 -4.38
C THR A 178 -19.79 21.02 -4.44
N TRP A 179 -19.30 20.75 -5.64
CA TRP A 179 -18.00 20.13 -5.90
C TRP A 179 -17.10 21.19 -6.53
N LYS A 180 -16.43 21.94 -5.66
CA LYS A 180 -15.65 23.11 -6.07
C LYS A 180 -14.38 22.64 -6.79
N PRO A 181 -14.15 23.03 -8.06
CA PRO A 181 -12.92 22.68 -8.77
C PRO A 181 -11.68 23.14 -7.99
N VAL A 182 -10.65 22.31 -7.98
CA VAL A 182 -9.35 22.65 -7.41
C VAL A 182 -8.58 23.45 -8.45
N GLU A 183 -8.54 24.76 -8.25
CA GLU A 183 -7.94 25.68 -9.21
C GLU A 183 -6.41 25.55 -9.28
N ALA A 184 -5.89 25.60 -10.51
CA ALA A 184 -4.46 25.70 -10.80
C ALA A 184 -4.11 27.16 -11.06
N TRP A 185 -3.19 27.69 -10.26
CA TRP A 185 -2.73 29.08 -10.38
C TRP A 185 -2.02 29.34 -11.72
N ALA A 186 -1.88 30.61 -12.11
CA ALA A 186 -1.46 30.98 -13.46
C ALA A 186 -0.09 30.42 -13.89
N LEU A 187 0.88 30.28 -12.99
CA LEU A 187 2.18 29.66 -13.31
C LEU A 187 2.31 28.25 -12.72
N ALA A 188 1.19 27.59 -12.42
CA ALA A 188 1.18 26.17 -12.09
C ALA A 188 1.69 25.36 -13.28
N GLU A 189 2.70 24.54 -13.01
CA GLU A 189 3.24 23.57 -13.95
C GLU A 189 3.04 22.16 -13.42
N SER A 190 2.87 21.20 -14.33
CA SER A 190 2.85 19.79 -13.94
C SER A 190 4.25 19.35 -13.56
N THR A 191 4.37 18.71 -12.40
CA THR A 191 5.65 18.25 -11.84
C THR A 191 5.95 16.78 -12.15
N SER A 192 5.04 16.06 -12.82
CA SER A 192 5.25 14.66 -13.25
C SER A 192 4.15 14.20 -14.21
N SER A 193 4.33 13.06 -14.87
CA SER A 193 3.31 12.40 -15.70
C SER A 193 1.97 12.13 -15.00
N ALA A 194 1.94 12.03 -13.67
CA ALA A 194 0.71 11.82 -12.90
C ALA A 194 -0.16 13.08 -12.77
N TRP A 195 0.39 14.27 -13.03
CA TRP A 195 -0.32 15.54 -12.88
C TRP A 195 -0.51 16.21 -14.24
N SER A 196 -1.61 16.92 -14.39
CA SER A 196 -1.82 17.83 -15.50
C SER A 196 -2.78 18.94 -15.09
N ILE A 197 -2.98 19.89 -16.00
CA ILE A 197 -3.91 21.00 -15.81
C ILE A 197 -4.82 21.02 -17.03
N THR A 198 -6.12 21.13 -16.79
CA THR A 198 -7.13 21.28 -17.82
C THR A 198 -7.77 22.67 -17.72
N THR A 199 -8.19 23.23 -18.85
CA THR A 199 -8.97 24.47 -18.87
C THR A 199 -10.43 24.10 -19.04
N ARG A 200 -11.24 24.40 -18.03
CA ARG A 200 -12.68 24.17 -18.03
C ARG A 200 -13.40 25.13 -18.98
N LYS A 201 -14.66 24.81 -19.30
CA LYS A 201 -15.51 25.65 -20.18
C LYS A 201 -15.82 27.03 -19.60
N ASP A 202 -15.84 27.14 -18.28
CA ASP A 202 -16.00 28.39 -17.54
C ASP A 202 -14.69 29.21 -17.45
N GLY A 203 -13.60 28.73 -18.06
CA GLY A 203 -12.29 29.38 -18.07
C GLY A 203 -11.41 29.05 -16.87
N VAL A 204 -11.93 28.34 -15.86
CA VAL A 204 -11.15 27.95 -14.68
C VAL A 204 -10.11 26.90 -15.09
N ARG A 205 -8.85 27.15 -14.75
CA ARG A 205 -7.79 26.15 -14.84
C ARG A 205 -7.90 25.22 -13.64
N GLN A 206 -8.04 23.93 -13.89
CA GLN A 206 -8.28 22.93 -12.86
C GLN A 206 -7.15 21.91 -12.85
N TRP A 207 -6.70 21.55 -11.65
CA TRP A 207 -5.77 20.45 -11.46
C TRP A 207 -6.40 19.11 -11.82
N VAL A 208 -5.61 18.28 -12.49
CA VAL A 208 -5.96 16.92 -12.90
C VAL A 208 -4.92 15.98 -12.33
N PHE A 209 -5.37 14.91 -11.69
CA PHE A 209 -4.54 13.88 -11.12
C PHE A 209 -4.87 12.53 -11.74
N LYS A 210 -3.87 11.86 -12.32
CA LYS A 210 -4.02 10.61 -13.07
C LYS A 210 -5.18 10.65 -14.08
N GLY A 211 -5.29 11.78 -14.80
CA GLY A 211 -6.35 12.01 -15.80
C GLY A 211 -7.74 12.33 -15.24
N GLN A 212 -7.89 12.48 -13.92
CA GLN A 212 -9.15 12.85 -13.26
C GLN A 212 -9.08 14.27 -12.70
N PRO A 213 -10.02 15.17 -13.04
CA PRO A 213 -10.09 16.50 -12.45
C PRO A 213 -10.31 16.44 -10.92
N LEU A 214 -9.68 17.36 -10.19
CA LEU A 214 -9.73 17.40 -8.73
C LEU A 214 -10.75 18.42 -8.21
N TYR A 215 -11.44 18.06 -7.13
CA TYR A 215 -12.48 18.87 -6.50
C TYR A 215 -12.36 18.88 -4.98
N ARG A 216 -12.92 19.91 -4.34
CA ARG A 216 -13.25 19.93 -2.91
C ARG A 216 -14.75 19.81 -2.73
N PHE A 217 -15.17 19.10 -1.70
CA PHE A 217 -16.58 19.01 -1.36
C PHE A 217 -17.00 20.17 -0.45
N ALA A 218 -18.07 20.86 -0.81
CA ALA A 218 -18.57 22.01 -0.03
C ALA A 218 -19.16 21.61 1.33
N GLY A 219 -19.47 20.32 1.54
CA GLY A 219 -19.95 19.78 2.81
C GLY A 219 -18.85 19.41 3.80
N ASP A 220 -17.57 19.42 3.38
CA ASP A 220 -16.45 19.24 4.31
C ASP A 220 -16.05 20.60 4.88
N PHE A 221 -16.08 20.71 6.21
CA PHE A 221 -15.80 21.91 6.98
C PHE A 221 -14.51 21.80 7.80
N SER A 222 -14.05 20.56 8.07
CA SER A 222 -12.86 20.29 8.88
C SER A 222 -11.77 19.54 8.09
N PRO A 223 -10.49 19.73 8.45
CA PRO A 223 -9.39 18.92 7.95
C PRO A 223 -9.65 17.42 7.98
N GLY A 224 -9.45 16.75 6.84
CA GLY A 224 -9.61 15.29 6.71
C GLY A 224 -11.04 14.75 6.73
N GLU A 225 -12.07 15.60 6.79
CA GLU A 225 -13.44 15.15 6.57
C GLU A 225 -13.58 14.56 5.18
N MET A 226 -14.35 13.47 5.09
CA MET A 226 -14.56 12.72 3.86
C MET A 226 -16.05 12.57 3.52
N THR A 227 -16.89 13.53 3.89
CA THR A 227 -18.36 13.38 3.83
C THR A 227 -18.91 13.28 2.40
N GLY A 228 -18.10 13.65 1.41
CA GLY A 228 -18.41 13.47 -0.01
C GLY A 228 -18.17 12.04 -0.55
N GLU A 229 -17.50 11.16 0.19
CA GLU A 229 -17.14 9.82 -0.30
C GLU A 229 -18.38 9.00 -0.68
N GLY A 230 -18.37 8.40 -1.87
CA GLY A 230 -19.43 7.52 -2.37
C GLY A 230 -20.71 8.24 -2.81
N ASN A 231 -20.82 9.55 -2.59
CA ASN A 231 -21.95 10.34 -3.10
C ASN A 231 -21.95 10.25 -4.64
N LYS A 232 -22.91 9.56 -5.26
CA LYS A 232 -23.08 9.49 -6.74
C LYS A 232 -21.79 9.26 -7.54
N GLY A 233 -20.87 8.42 -7.05
CA GLY A 233 -19.62 8.09 -7.73
C GLY A 233 -18.46 9.08 -7.50
N TRP A 234 -18.60 10.01 -6.55
CA TRP A 234 -17.49 10.83 -6.05
C TRP A 234 -16.60 10.02 -5.12
N ARG A 235 -15.28 10.09 -5.32
CA ARG A 235 -14.28 9.32 -4.57
C ARG A 235 -13.18 10.24 -4.06
N ALA A 236 -12.85 10.16 -2.79
CA ALA A 236 -11.69 10.82 -2.22
C ALA A 236 -10.41 10.23 -2.81
N VAL A 237 -9.42 11.09 -3.04
CA VAL A 237 -8.14 10.67 -3.58
C VAL A 237 -7.28 10.12 -2.45
N VAL A 238 -7.27 8.80 -2.33
CA VAL A 238 -6.44 8.05 -1.37
C VAL A 238 -5.18 7.58 -2.08
N LEU A 239 -4.05 8.24 -1.83
CA LEU A 239 -2.77 7.89 -2.47
C LEU A 239 -2.29 6.52 -2.00
N GLU A 240 -2.40 6.27 -0.71
CA GLU A 240 -1.97 5.02 -0.09
C GLU A 240 -3.12 4.50 0.76
N PRO A 241 -3.98 3.61 0.26
CA PRO A 241 -5.07 3.03 1.04
C PRO A 241 -4.48 2.22 2.21
N PRO A 242 -5.26 1.98 3.28
CA PRO A 242 -4.83 1.07 4.32
C PRO A 242 -4.51 -0.28 3.67
N LEU A 243 -3.60 -1.02 4.27
CA LEU A 243 -3.23 -2.32 3.74
C LEU A 243 -4.48 -3.14 3.43
N PRO A 244 -4.59 -3.64 2.18
CA PRO A 244 -5.80 -4.30 1.77
C PRO A 244 -5.98 -5.58 2.59
N ARG A 245 -7.24 -5.93 2.83
CA ARG A 245 -7.65 -7.11 3.61
C ARG A 245 -8.60 -7.97 2.80
N PRO A 246 -8.63 -9.30 3.03
CA PRO A 246 -9.62 -10.16 2.40
C PRO A 246 -11.04 -9.70 2.74
N ALA A 247 -11.93 -9.73 1.74
CA ALA A 247 -13.30 -9.24 1.88
C ALA A 247 -14.13 -10.02 2.91
N TRP A 248 -13.75 -11.26 3.20
CA TRP A 248 -14.41 -12.12 4.19
C TRP A 248 -14.08 -11.74 5.65
N VAL A 249 -13.03 -10.94 5.88
CA VAL A 249 -12.68 -10.50 7.23
C VAL A 249 -13.70 -9.45 7.69
N THR A 250 -14.18 -9.56 8.92
CA THR A 250 -15.10 -8.62 9.55
C THR A 250 -14.46 -8.01 10.80
N TYR A 251 -15.11 -6.99 11.40
CA TYR A 251 -14.70 -6.42 12.68
C TYR A 251 -15.80 -6.61 13.71
N GLN A 252 -15.43 -6.94 14.93
CA GLN A 252 -16.36 -7.12 16.05
C GLN A 252 -15.85 -6.47 17.32
N LYS A 253 -16.77 -5.89 18.09
CA LYS A 253 -16.44 -5.34 19.41
C LYS A 253 -16.24 -6.49 20.39
N SER A 254 -15.30 -6.32 21.31
CA SER A 254 -15.06 -7.21 22.45
C SER A 254 -14.61 -6.40 23.65
N ASP A 255 -14.54 -7.05 24.82
CA ASP A 255 -13.99 -6.46 26.05
C ASP A 255 -12.50 -6.08 25.91
N GLY A 256 -11.81 -6.68 24.94
CA GLY A 256 -10.41 -6.38 24.61
C GLY A 256 -10.21 -5.31 23.53
N GLY A 257 -11.29 -4.77 22.97
CA GLY A 257 -11.29 -3.82 21.84
C GLY A 257 -11.89 -4.40 20.55
N GLU A 258 -11.70 -3.73 19.42
CA GLU A 258 -12.21 -4.21 18.12
C GLU A 258 -11.31 -5.33 17.55
N LEU A 259 -11.85 -6.54 17.46
CA LEU A 259 -11.22 -7.74 16.91
C LEU A 259 -11.52 -7.90 15.43
N MET A 260 -10.64 -8.60 14.71
CA MET A 260 -10.93 -9.16 13.40
C MET A 260 -11.58 -10.54 13.54
N ALA A 261 -12.56 -10.81 12.69
CA ALA A 261 -13.31 -12.05 12.66
C ALA A 261 -13.50 -12.58 11.24
N ASP A 262 -13.91 -13.85 11.11
CA ASP A 262 -14.37 -14.39 9.85
C ASP A 262 -15.76 -13.84 9.47
N ALA A 263 -16.30 -14.29 8.33
CA ALA A 263 -17.61 -13.84 7.85
C ALA A 263 -18.78 -14.30 8.74
N ALA A 264 -18.56 -15.29 9.61
CA ALA A 264 -19.54 -15.82 10.55
C ALA A 264 -19.44 -15.18 11.95
N GLY A 265 -18.45 -14.31 12.20
CA GLY A 265 -18.24 -13.65 13.49
C GLY A 265 -17.33 -14.41 14.46
N HIS A 266 -16.63 -15.45 14.02
CA HIS A 266 -15.65 -16.12 14.87
C HIS A 266 -14.36 -15.29 14.90
N THR A 267 -13.82 -15.05 16.10
CA THR A 267 -12.56 -14.32 16.28
C THR A 267 -11.41 -15.01 15.55
N LEU A 268 -10.60 -14.21 14.84
CA LEU A 268 -9.39 -14.68 14.18
C LEU A 268 -8.20 -14.63 15.13
N TYR A 269 -7.48 -15.75 15.19
CA TYR A 269 -6.24 -15.90 15.94
C TYR A 269 -5.09 -16.26 15.01
N ALA A 270 -3.96 -15.60 15.20
CA ALA A 270 -2.68 -15.91 14.58
C ALA A 270 -1.83 -16.76 15.52
N HIS A 271 -1.21 -17.82 14.99
CA HIS A 271 -0.33 -18.71 15.75
C HIS A 271 1.15 -18.43 15.45
N ASP A 272 1.91 -18.02 16.46
CA ASP A 272 3.33 -17.70 16.33
C ASP A 272 4.21 -18.96 16.36
N LEU A 273 4.46 -19.52 15.18
CA LEU A 273 5.30 -20.72 15.00
C LEU A 273 6.78 -20.52 15.37
N SER A 274 7.23 -19.29 15.63
CA SER A 274 8.65 -19.01 15.94
C SER A 274 8.98 -19.04 17.43
N LYS A 275 7.97 -19.12 18.30
CA LYS A 275 8.19 -19.38 19.72
C LYS A 275 8.35 -20.90 19.92
N PRO A 276 9.44 -21.37 20.56
CA PRO A 276 9.57 -22.79 20.85
C PRO A 276 8.40 -23.23 21.73
N ARG A 277 7.93 -24.47 21.52
CA ARG A 277 7.13 -25.20 22.51
C ARG A 277 7.92 -25.08 23.83
N LEU A 278 7.41 -24.33 24.81
CA LEU A 278 8.07 -24.28 26.11
C LEU A 278 8.03 -25.70 26.68
N GLY A 279 9.18 -26.37 26.64
CA GLY A 279 9.35 -27.71 27.17
C GLY A 279 9.15 -27.70 28.66
N ILE A 280 7.91 -27.90 29.11
CA ILE A 280 7.65 -28.62 30.35
C ILE A 280 7.63 -30.09 29.96
N ALA A 281 8.69 -30.80 30.35
CA ALA A 281 8.72 -32.25 30.35
C ALA A 281 7.45 -32.78 31.05
N ASN A 282 6.79 -33.74 30.41
CA ASN A 282 5.65 -34.49 30.96
C ASN A 282 4.37 -33.70 31.24
N SER A 283 3.74 -33.16 30.21
CA SER A 283 2.38 -33.57 29.85
C SER A 283 2.09 -33.15 28.41
N GLY A 284 1.63 -34.07 27.56
CA GLY A 284 1.36 -33.82 26.14
C GLY A 284 0.15 -32.93 25.93
N ARG A 285 0.27 -31.62 26.23
CA ARG A 285 -0.90 -30.77 26.47
C ARG A 285 -0.81 -29.30 26.03
N ASP A 286 0.09 -28.93 25.11
CA ASP A 286 0.10 -27.58 24.50
C ASP A 286 -0.27 -27.56 23.01
N MET A 287 -0.95 -28.65 22.61
CA MET A 287 -1.98 -28.67 21.59
C MET A 287 -3.15 -29.40 22.26
N GLU A 288 -3.63 -28.90 23.41
CA GLU A 288 -4.41 -29.72 24.36
C GLU A 288 -5.72 -30.27 23.78
N THR A 289 -6.16 -29.74 22.65
CA THR A 289 -7.30 -30.24 21.88
C THR A 289 -7.22 -29.69 20.44
N PRO A 290 -6.56 -30.39 19.50
CA PRO A 290 -6.50 -30.01 18.07
C PRO A 290 -7.87 -29.67 17.47
N HIS A 291 -8.91 -30.31 18.01
CA HIS A 291 -10.30 -30.10 17.63
C HIS A 291 -10.88 -28.75 18.03
N LEU A 292 -10.27 -28.00 18.96
CA LEU A 292 -10.76 -26.66 19.31
C LEU A 292 -10.30 -25.56 18.36
N TRP A 293 -9.18 -25.76 17.66
CA TRP A 293 -8.58 -24.76 16.78
C TRP A 293 -8.83 -25.12 15.33
N ALA A 294 -9.86 -24.52 14.74
CA ALA A 294 -10.19 -24.74 13.34
C ALA A 294 -9.33 -23.84 12.46
N PRO A 295 -8.58 -24.38 11.48
CA PRO A 295 -7.78 -23.55 10.59
C PRO A 295 -8.66 -22.76 9.61
N VAL A 296 -8.27 -21.52 9.35
CA VAL A 296 -8.92 -20.69 8.34
C VAL A 296 -8.33 -21.05 6.97
N LEU A 297 -9.00 -21.95 6.25
CA LEU A 297 -8.54 -22.44 4.95
C LEU A 297 -8.75 -21.39 3.85
N ALA A 298 -7.79 -21.31 2.93
CA ALA A 298 -7.88 -20.47 1.74
C ALA A 298 -8.47 -21.28 0.57
N LYS A 299 -9.40 -20.66 -0.17
CA LYS A 299 -9.98 -21.23 -1.39
C LYS A 299 -8.96 -21.22 -2.53
N SER A 300 -9.20 -21.94 -3.62
CA SER A 300 -8.23 -22.03 -4.74
C SER A 300 -8.04 -20.69 -5.48
N GLU A 301 -9.08 -19.87 -5.53
CA GLU A 301 -9.08 -18.53 -6.13
C GLU A 301 -8.47 -17.43 -5.25
N ASP A 302 -8.30 -17.71 -3.95
CA ASP A 302 -7.72 -16.75 -3.01
C ASP A 302 -6.26 -16.43 -3.37
N LYS A 303 -5.90 -15.15 -3.21
CA LYS A 303 -4.57 -14.62 -3.48
C LYS A 303 -4.04 -13.84 -2.28
N PRO A 304 -2.71 -13.81 -2.06
CA PRO A 304 -2.11 -12.94 -1.06
C PRO A 304 -2.45 -11.48 -1.31
N ILE A 305 -2.66 -10.76 -0.22
CA ILE A 305 -3.06 -9.36 -0.26
C ILE A 305 -2.59 -8.64 1.00
N GLY A 306 -1.68 -7.69 0.85
CA GLY A 306 -1.14 -6.95 2.00
C GLY A 306 -0.47 -7.90 3.01
N GLN A 307 -0.83 -7.76 4.29
CA GLN A 307 -0.34 -8.62 5.37
C GLN A 307 -1.01 -10.01 5.40
N TRP A 308 -1.86 -10.33 4.43
CA TRP A 308 -2.60 -11.59 4.36
C TRP A 308 -1.96 -12.50 3.33
N SER A 309 -1.29 -13.54 3.82
CA SER A 309 -0.56 -14.51 3.00
C SER A 309 -1.19 -15.90 3.12
N MET A 310 -0.66 -16.87 2.37
CA MET A 310 -1.05 -18.28 2.50
C MET A 310 0.15 -19.11 2.92
N VAL A 311 -0.08 -20.06 3.82
CA VAL A 311 0.86 -21.12 4.14
C VAL A 311 0.31 -22.46 3.68
N THR A 312 1.19 -23.34 3.21
CA THR A 312 0.85 -24.71 2.85
C THR A 312 0.95 -25.60 4.08
N ARG A 313 -0.13 -26.31 4.39
CA ARG A 313 -0.19 -27.29 5.47
C ARG A 313 0.44 -28.61 5.04
N GLU A 314 0.76 -29.47 6.00
CA GLU A 314 1.34 -30.80 5.75
C GLU A 314 0.46 -31.69 4.85
N ASN A 315 -0.86 -31.54 4.93
CA ASN A 315 -1.82 -32.24 4.09
C ASN A 315 -2.02 -31.62 2.71
N GLY A 316 -1.26 -30.58 2.35
CA GLY A 316 -1.34 -29.88 1.07
C GLY A 316 -2.38 -28.75 1.01
N ASP A 317 -3.24 -28.62 2.02
CA ASP A 317 -4.23 -27.54 2.07
C ASP A 317 -3.55 -26.17 2.22
N ARG A 318 -4.15 -25.15 1.62
CA ARG A 318 -3.75 -23.76 1.82
C ARG A 318 -4.50 -23.16 2.99
N GLN A 319 -3.77 -22.51 3.88
CA GLN A 319 -4.32 -21.83 5.05
C GLN A 319 -3.98 -20.35 4.99
N TRP A 320 -4.93 -19.49 5.31
CA TRP A 320 -4.69 -18.07 5.46
C TRP A 320 -3.71 -17.81 6.61
N ALA A 321 -2.84 -16.82 6.41
CA ALA A 321 -1.91 -16.32 7.40
C ALA A 321 -2.00 -14.80 7.48
N TYR A 322 -1.76 -14.23 8.66
CA TYR A 322 -1.67 -12.80 8.87
C TYR A 322 -0.30 -12.45 9.45
N LYS A 323 0.40 -11.52 8.81
CA LYS A 323 1.81 -11.18 9.13
C LYS A 323 2.69 -12.44 9.15
N GLY A 324 2.44 -13.36 8.23
CA GLY A 324 3.13 -14.65 8.09
C GLY A 324 2.82 -15.69 9.18
N MET A 325 1.82 -15.46 10.04
CA MET A 325 1.38 -16.43 11.05
C MET A 325 0.07 -17.11 10.61
N PRO A 326 -0.03 -18.45 10.62
CA PRO A 326 -1.26 -19.15 10.22
C PRO A 326 -2.46 -18.79 11.09
N LEU A 327 -3.63 -18.67 10.45
CA LEU A 327 -4.88 -18.23 11.05
C LEU A 327 -5.78 -19.39 11.48
N TYR A 328 -6.41 -19.22 12.64
CA TYR A 328 -7.36 -20.16 13.20
C TYR A 328 -8.55 -19.41 13.81
N THR A 329 -9.67 -20.11 13.92
CA THR A 329 -10.80 -19.77 14.80
C THR A 329 -10.84 -20.77 15.95
N ASN A 330 -11.51 -20.41 17.05
CA ASN A 330 -11.67 -21.30 18.20
C ASN A 330 -13.13 -21.72 18.37
N ILE A 331 -13.43 -23.01 18.49
CA ILE A 331 -14.82 -23.49 18.61
C ILE A 331 -15.49 -23.08 19.93
N ARG A 332 -14.72 -22.59 20.91
CA ARG A 332 -15.26 -22.04 22.17
C ARG A 332 -15.78 -20.61 22.01
N ASP A 333 -15.46 -19.95 20.91
CA ASP A 333 -15.97 -18.62 20.59
C ASP A 333 -17.32 -18.77 19.90
N GLN A 334 -18.37 -19.01 20.70
CA GLN A 334 -19.71 -19.27 20.22
C GLN A 334 -20.48 -18.00 19.85
N GLU A 335 -20.01 -16.83 20.29
CA GLU A 335 -20.65 -15.54 20.09
C GLU A 335 -19.65 -14.53 19.50
N PRO A 336 -20.10 -13.59 18.64
CA PRO A 336 -19.24 -12.53 18.13
C PRO A 336 -18.58 -11.72 19.26
N GLY A 337 -17.27 -11.52 19.16
CA GLY A 337 -16.47 -10.82 20.15
C GLY A 337 -15.88 -11.72 21.24
N ALA A 338 -16.20 -13.02 21.26
CA ALA A 338 -15.64 -13.95 22.24
C ALA A 338 -14.12 -14.16 22.09
N LEU A 339 -13.47 -14.37 23.24
CA LEU A 339 -12.02 -14.51 23.39
C LEU A 339 -11.63 -15.78 24.16
N ASN A 340 -12.48 -16.80 24.13
CA ASN A 340 -12.37 -18.01 24.94
C ASN A 340 -11.25 -18.96 24.46
N GLY A 341 -10.65 -18.66 23.30
CA GLY A 341 -9.43 -19.30 22.83
C GLY A 341 -8.17 -18.85 23.56
N MET A 342 -8.16 -17.65 24.15
CA MET A 342 -6.99 -17.08 24.82
C MET A 342 -6.95 -17.37 26.33
N ARG A 343 -5.75 -17.70 26.83
CA ARG A 343 -5.44 -17.66 28.26
C ARG A 343 -4.52 -16.47 28.54
N ALA A 344 -4.60 -15.88 29.73
CA ALA A 344 -3.79 -14.72 30.11
C ALA A 344 -2.26 -14.96 30.01
N THR A 345 -1.83 -16.23 30.08
CA THR A 345 -0.42 -16.64 29.98
C THR A 345 0.00 -17.08 28.58
N ASP A 346 -0.93 -17.10 27.61
CA ASP A 346 -0.68 -17.60 26.27
C ASP A 346 0.21 -16.61 25.49
N ARG A 347 1.35 -17.11 25.01
CA ARG A 347 2.32 -16.32 24.22
C ARG A 347 2.40 -16.79 22.78
N VAL A 348 1.65 -17.83 22.42
CA VAL A 348 1.72 -18.51 21.12
C VAL A 348 0.53 -18.12 20.26
N TRP A 349 -0.65 -17.98 20.88
CA TRP A 349 -1.86 -17.50 20.21
C TRP A 349 -2.03 -15.99 20.36
N ARG A 350 -2.38 -15.32 19.26
CA ARG A 350 -2.56 -13.87 19.22
C ARG A 350 -3.87 -13.52 18.54
N THR A 351 -4.69 -12.71 19.19
CA THR A 351 -5.86 -12.09 18.57
C THR A 351 -5.39 -11.04 17.59
N ILE A 352 -6.14 -10.88 16.51
CA ILE A 352 -5.86 -9.86 15.52
C ILE A 352 -6.81 -8.70 15.78
N MET A 353 -6.29 -7.61 16.31
CA MET A 353 -7.09 -6.40 16.50
C MET A 353 -7.24 -5.65 15.19
N LYS A 354 -8.28 -4.82 15.08
CA LYS A 354 -8.46 -3.88 13.96
C LYS A 354 -7.25 -2.98 13.73
N SER A 355 -6.53 -2.60 14.79
CA SER A 355 -5.28 -1.82 14.71
C SER A 355 -4.10 -2.60 14.10
N GLY A 356 -4.26 -3.90 13.82
CA GLY A 356 -3.18 -4.78 13.37
C GLY A 356 -2.18 -5.18 14.46
N GLN A 357 -2.38 -4.73 15.70
CA GLN A 357 -1.60 -5.16 16.87
C GLN A 357 -2.32 -6.30 17.59
N SER A 358 -1.58 -7.24 18.17
CA SER A 358 -2.16 -8.19 19.12
C SER A 358 -2.40 -7.50 20.45
N MET A 359 -3.43 -7.91 21.21
CA MET A 359 -3.54 -7.50 22.62
C MET A 359 -2.24 -7.89 23.33
N ALA A 360 -1.39 -6.91 23.63
CA ALA A 360 -0.32 -7.11 24.57
C ALA A 360 -1.01 -7.28 25.93
N GLY A 361 -0.85 -8.45 26.56
CA GLY A 361 -1.18 -8.60 27.97
C GLY A 361 -0.53 -7.43 28.71
N THR A 362 -1.34 -6.61 29.35
CA THR A 362 -0.89 -5.53 30.22
C THR A 362 0.04 -6.13 31.26
N GLN A 363 1.34 -5.91 31.09
CA GLN A 363 2.29 -6.12 32.17
C GLN A 363 2.06 -4.97 33.16
N ASN A 364 1.37 -5.26 34.24
CA ASN A 364 1.58 -4.58 35.51
C ASN A 364 2.73 -5.26 36.24
#